data_AF-X1JPL8-F1
#
_entry.id   AF-X1JPL8-F1
#
_cell.length_a   1.000
_cell.length_b   1.000
_cell.length_c   1.000
_cell.angle_alpha   90.00
_cell.angle_beta   90.00
_cell.angle_gamma   90.00
#
_symmetry.space_group_name_H-M   'P 1'
#
loop_
_entity.id
_entity.type
_entity.pdbx_description
1 polymer ?
#
loop_
_entity_poly.entity_id
_entity_poly.type
_entity_poly.pdbx_seq_one_letter_code
_entity_poly.pdbx_strand_id
1 'polypeptide(L)'
;DIRHIILGIGGSATVDGGMGMAQALGVRFLDADGQALAANGGNLARVASIEMDECDPRLANCHIEVACDVDNPLVGARGAAAVFGPQKGATPEMVEELEQGLQNYARVLQQQTEINVCQMAGGGAAGGMGIAAAVFLNADIKPGIEIVLNAVNLAQAVQGAALVITGEGRIDSQTAGGKAPLGVASVAKQFNVPVIGIAGVLGDGVEVVHQYGIDAVFSILPRLAPLAEVLASGETNLFNSARNIACAIKIGQGI
;
A
#
# COMPACT_ATOMS: atom_id res chain seq x y z
N ASP A 1 15.63 -4.51 -20.94
CA ASP A 1 15.75 -3.56 -19.82
C ASP A 1 14.42 -3.36 -19.15
N ILE A 2 14.37 -3.47 -17.81
CA ILE A 2 13.18 -3.12 -17.02
C ILE A 2 13.16 -1.61 -16.89
N ARG A 3 12.03 -0.98 -17.24
CA ARG A 3 11.84 0.48 -17.20
C ARG A 3 10.72 0.91 -16.26
N HIS A 4 9.95 -0.02 -15.74
CA HIS A 4 8.87 0.22 -14.80
C HIS A 4 9.01 -0.74 -13.62
N ILE A 5 9.05 -0.20 -12.42
CA ILE A 5 9.23 -0.94 -11.17
C ILE A 5 8.06 -0.60 -10.27
N ILE A 6 7.36 -1.63 -9.80
CA ILE A 6 6.35 -1.51 -8.76
C ILE A 6 6.97 -1.99 -7.46
N LEU A 7 7.06 -1.10 -6.46
CA LEU A 7 7.67 -1.38 -5.17
C LEU A 7 6.60 -1.45 -4.08
N GLY A 8 6.40 -2.64 -3.51
CA GLY A 8 5.61 -2.83 -2.30
C GLY A 8 6.48 -2.64 -1.06
N ILE A 9 6.08 -1.74 -0.15
CA ILE A 9 6.86 -1.41 1.06
C ILE A 9 6.22 -1.91 2.37
N GLY A 10 5.09 -2.64 2.29
CA GLY A 10 4.43 -3.20 3.46
C GLY A 10 5.27 -4.24 4.23
N GLY A 11 5.02 -4.39 5.54
CA GLY A 11 5.66 -5.43 6.36
C GLY A 11 7.13 -5.17 6.75
N SER A 12 7.58 -3.92 6.68
CA SER A 12 8.96 -3.53 7.02
C SER A 12 9.35 -3.83 8.48
N ALA A 13 10.64 -4.11 8.71
CA ALA A 13 11.25 -4.20 10.04
C ALA A 13 12.09 -2.96 10.44
N THR A 14 12.24 -1.98 9.53
CA THR A 14 13.16 -0.85 9.70
C THR A 14 12.45 0.44 10.10
N VAL A 15 13.15 1.31 10.83
CA VAL A 15 12.82 2.73 11.01
C VAL A 15 14.11 3.53 10.81
N ASP A 16 14.56 3.58 9.55
CA ASP A 16 15.83 4.18 9.17
C ASP A 16 15.65 5.33 8.17
N GLY A 17 14.43 5.80 7.94
CA GLY A 17 14.15 6.85 6.96
C GLY A 17 14.46 6.44 5.51
N GLY A 18 14.60 5.13 5.23
CA GLY A 18 15.06 4.61 3.95
C GLY A 18 16.54 4.85 3.65
N MET A 19 17.33 5.24 4.66
CA MET A 19 18.76 5.52 4.54
C MET A 19 19.53 4.32 3.96
N GLY A 20 19.24 3.09 4.39
CA GLY A 20 19.90 1.90 3.86
C GLY A 20 19.66 1.67 2.37
N MET A 21 18.42 1.87 1.91
CA MET A 21 18.07 1.78 0.50
C MET A 21 18.81 2.85 -0.31
N ALA A 22 18.78 4.10 0.16
CA ALA A 22 19.43 5.22 -0.49
C ALA A 22 20.96 5.00 -0.61
N GLN A 23 21.60 4.54 0.47
CA GLN A 23 23.04 4.23 0.46
C GLN A 23 23.39 3.12 -0.53
N ALA A 24 22.60 2.05 -0.59
CA ALA A 24 22.82 0.97 -1.55
C ALA A 24 22.70 1.43 -3.02
N LEU A 25 22.06 2.59 -3.26
CA LEU A 25 21.89 3.20 -4.56
C LEU A 25 22.87 4.35 -4.85
N GLY A 26 23.83 4.61 -3.95
CA GLY A 26 24.90 5.59 -4.14
C GLY A 26 24.72 6.92 -3.39
N VAL A 27 23.66 7.07 -2.58
CA VAL A 27 23.50 8.26 -1.72
C VAL A 27 24.47 8.19 -0.55
N ARG A 28 25.15 9.29 -0.23
CA ARG A 28 26.01 9.38 0.96
C ARG A 28 25.38 10.30 1.99
N PHE A 29 25.37 9.87 3.24
CA PHE A 29 24.89 10.64 4.38
C PHE A 29 26.08 10.97 5.25
N LEU A 30 26.31 12.25 5.49
CA LEU A 30 27.48 12.71 6.23
C LEU A 30 27.06 13.36 7.56
N ASP A 31 27.88 13.21 8.58
CA ASP A 31 27.76 13.98 9.81
C ASP A 31 28.41 15.37 9.71
N ALA A 32 28.40 16.11 10.82
CA ALA A 32 28.90 17.48 10.87
C ALA A 32 30.42 17.60 10.60
N ASP A 33 31.16 16.50 10.77
CA ASP A 33 32.60 16.43 10.49
C ASP A 33 32.89 15.93 9.06
N GLY A 34 31.84 15.77 8.24
CA GLY A 34 31.93 15.25 6.88
C GLY A 34 32.19 13.74 6.81
N GLN A 35 32.02 13.00 7.91
CA GLN A 35 32.23 11.55 7.94
C GLN A 35 30.97 10.81 7.51
N ALA A 36 31.16 9.74 6.73
CA ALA A 36 30.05 8.91 6.28
C ALA A 36 29.39 8.18 7.45
N LEU A 37 28.07 8.28 7.54
CA LEU A 37 27.26 7.58 8.53
C LEU A 37 26.87 6.19 8.03
N ALA A 38 26.79 5.22 8.94
CA ALA A 38 26.21 3.91 8.62
C ALA A 38 24.67 3.99 8.58
N ALA A 39 24.03 3.30 7.63
CA ALA A 39 22.57 3.24 7.53
C ALA A 39 21.91 2.51 8.71
N ASN A 40 21.37 3.29 9.64
CA ASN A 40 20.47 2.83 10.69
C ASN A 40 19.69 4.02 11.27
N GLY A 41 18.59 3.73 11.96
CA GLY A 41 17.74 4.75 12.60
C GLY A 41 18.46 5.61 13.63
N GLY A 42 19.41 5.03 14.39
CA GLY A 42 20.16 5.75 15.43
C GLY A 42 21.08 6.85 14.88
N ASN A 43 21.50 6.76 13.62
CA ASN A 43 22.34 7.77 12.99
C ASN A 43 21.55 8.92 12.35
N LEU A 44 20.21 8.83 12.24
CA LEU A 44 19.39 9.86 11.61
C LEU A 44 19.54 11.24 12.27
N ALA A 45 19.72 11.27 13.60
CA ALA A 45 19.94 12.51 14.35
C ALA A 45 21.28 13.19 14.03
N ARG A 46 22.25 12.44 13.49
CA ARG A 46 23.59 12.93 13.17
C ARG A 46 23.73 13.40 11.73
N VAL A 47 22.75 13.15 10.88
CA VAL A 47 22.79 13.55 9.46
C VAL A 47 22.90 15.08 9.39
N ALA A 48 23.99 15.56 8.81
CA ALA A 48 24.24 16.98 8.60
C ALA A 48 24.10 17.37 7.13
N SER A 49 24.51 16.48 6.21
CA SER A 49 24.37 16.67 4.77
C SER A 49 24.14 15.34 4.05
N ILE A 50 23.56 15.43 2.85
CA ILE A 50 23.28 14.29 1.97
C ILE A 50 23.86 14.61 0.59
N GLU A 51 24.63 13.68 0.03
CA GLU A 51 25.23 13.79 -1.31
C GLU A 51 24.56 12.77 -2.22
N MET A 52 24.09 13.21 -3.40
CA MET A 52 23.34 12.39 -4.36
C MET A 52 24.06 12.21 -5.70
N ASP A 53 25.25 12.77 -5.86
CA ASP A 53 25.98 12.80 -7.14
C ASP A 53 26.41 11.40 -7.64
N GLU A 54 26.53 10.44 -6.73
CA GLU A 54 26.89 9.05 -7.03
C GLU A 54 25.66 8.12 -7.15
N CYS A 55 24.44 8.69 -7.19
CA CYS A 55 23.23 7.89 -7.38
C CYS A 55 23.27 7.10 -8.68
N ASP A 56 22.73 5.87 -8.65
CA ASP A 56 22.69 5.00 -9.82
C ASP A 56 21.98 5.69 -10.99
N PRO A 57 22.68 5.99 -12.11
CA PRO A 57 22.12 6.78 -13.21
C PRO A 57 21.00 6.05 -13.95
N ARG A 58 20.83 4.74 -13.73
CA ARG A 58 19.73 3.97 -14.31
C ARG A 58 18.38 4.36 -13.71
N LEU A 59 18.35 4.89 -12.48
CA LEU A 59 17.12 5.34 -11.83
C LEU A 59 16.40 6.44 -12.64
N ALA A 60 17.15 7.33 -13.29
CA ALA A 60 16.59 8.38 -14.15
C ALA A 60 15.83 7.84 -15.37
N ASN A 61 16.08 6.58 -15.76
CA ASN A 61 15.41 5.92 -16.88
C ASN A 61 14.29 4.96 -16.42
N CYS A 62 14.03 4.88 -15.11
CA CYS A 62 13.01 4.04 -14.52
C CYS A 62 11.83 4.88 -14.07
N HIS A 63 10.63 4.43 -14.39
CA HIS A 63 9.42 4.85 -13.70
C HIS A 63 9.22 3.93 -12.49
N ILE A 64 9.13 4.50 -11.30
CA ILE A 64 9.01 3.75 -10.05
C ILE A 64 7.71 4.16 -9.37
N GLU A 65 6.84 3.19 -9.12
CA GLU A 65 5.61 3.39 -8.36
C GLU A 65 5.70 2.63 -7.04
N VAL A 66 5.35 3.30 -5.95
CA VAL A 66 5.39 2.73 -4.60
C VAL A 66 3.98 2.51 -4.12
N ALA A 67 3.64 1.25 -3.82
CA ALA A 67 2.37 0.89 -3.23
C ALA A 67 2.35 1.27 -1.75
N CYS A 68 1.56 2.29 -1.41
CA CYS A 68 1.39 2.81 -0.06
C CYS A 68 -0.09 3.00 0.27
N ASP A 69 -0.58 2.20 1.22
CA ASP A 69 -2.00 2.22 1.64
C ASP A 69 -2.22 2.97 2.97
N VAL A 70 -1.21 3.70 3.45
CA VAL A 70 -1.28 4.50 4.68
C VAL A 70 -0.99 5.97 4.39
N ASP A 71 -1.61 6.87 5.16
CA ASP A 71 -1.43 8.32 5.03
C ASP A 71 -0.43 8.90 6.05
N ASN A 72 0.12 8.07 6.93
CA ASN A 72 1.00 8.48 8.02
C ASN A 72 2.18 9.34 7.51
N PRO A 73 2.38 10.56 8.05
CA PRO A 73 3.54 11.40 7.71
C PRO A 73 4.84 10.81 8.25
N LEU A 74 5.98 11.39 7.87
CA LEU A 74 7.29 10.95 8.36
C LEU A 74 7.43 11.07 9.89
N VAL A 75 6.98 12.20 10.44
CA VAL A 75 7.19 12.62 11.85
C VAL A 75 5.89 13.01 12.53
N GLY A 76 5.91 13.14 13.85
CA GLY A 76 4.81 13.58 14.70
C GLY A 76 3.99 12.44 15.32
N ALA A 77 2.87 12.78 15.95
CA ALA A 77 2.05 11.80 16.69
C ALA A 77 1.49 10.66 15.82
N ARG A 78 1.30 10.91 14.50
CA ARG A 78 0.94 9.89 13.51
C ARG A 78 2.14 9.45 12.65
N GLY A 79 3.35 9.80 13.07
CA GLY A 79 4.60 9.61 12.34
C GLY A 79 5.11 8.17 12.33
N ALA A 80 6.20 7.94 11.60
CA ALA A 80 6.75 6.61 11.39
C ALA A 80 7.23 5.94 12.69
N ALA A 81 7.95 6.69 13.54
CA ALA A 81 8.46 6.19 14.81
C ALA A 81 7.32 5.87 15.79
N ALA A 82 6.41 6.83 16.01
CA ALA A 82 5.31 6.71 16.96
C ALA A 82 4.34 5.56 16.61
N VAL A 83 3.95 5.43 15.34
CA VAL A 83 2.92 4.47 14.92
C VAL A 83 3.50 3.09 14.60
N PHE A 84 4.64 3.03 13.91
CA PHE A 84 5.18 1.75 13.40
C PHE A 84 6.39 1.24 14.16
N GLY A 85 7.06 2.07 14.99
CA GLY A 85 8.21 1.67 15.79
C GLY A 85 7.89 0.55 16.79
N PRO A 86 6.83 0.65 17.62
CA PRO A 86 6.54 -0.34 18.66
C PRO A 86 6.34 -1.76 18.12
N GLN A 87 5.61 -1.94 17.02
CA GLN A 87 5.41 -3.25 16.39
C GLN A 87 6.69 -3.83 15.75
N LYS A 88 7.72 -3.01 15.57
CA LYS A 88 9.07 -3.41 15.11
C LYS A 88 10.04 -3.65 16.26
N GLY A 89 9.59 -3.52 17.51
CA GLY A 89 10.37 -3.77 18.71
C GLY A 89 11.03 -2.54 19.34
N ALA A 90 10.70 -1.32 18.92
CA ALA A 90 11.22 -0.11 19.56
C ALA A 90 10.60 0.10 20.95
N THR A 91 11.42 0.35 21.96
CA THR A 91 10.96 0.79 23.29
C THR A 91 10.47 2.25 23.23
N PRO A 92 9.72 2.75 24.24
CA PRO A 92 9.32 4.16 24.28
C PRO A 92 10.50 5.13 24.13
N GLU A 93 11.64 4.84 24.75
CA GLU A 93 12.86 5.64 24.66
C GLU A 93 13.43 5.61 23.23
N MET A 94 13.48 4.43 22.60
CA MET A 94 13.89 4.31 21.20
C MET A 94 12.95 5.06 20.26
N VAL A 95 11.65 5.08 20.54
CA VAL A 95 10.68 5.84 19.74
C VAL A 95 10.98 7.34 19.81
N GLU A 96 11.32 7.87 20.99
CA GLU A 96 11.72 9.27 21.14
C GLU A 96 13.03 9.58 20.39
N GLU A 97 14.04 8.71 20.48
CA GLU A 97 15.30 8.84 19.75
C GLU A 97 15.09 8.81 18.23
N LEU A 98 14.28 7.87 17.73
CA LEU A 98 13.95 7.73 16.32
C LEU A 98 13.15 8.93 15.81
N GLU A 99 12.21 9.44 16.60
CA GLU A 99 11.43 10.63 16.26
C GLU A 99 12.34 11.85 16.10
N GLN A 100 13.25 12.09 17.04
CA GLN A 100 14.25 13.17 16.93
C GLN A 100 15.15 12.99 15.70
N GLY A 101 15.58 11.75 15.44
CA GLY A 101 16.37 11.41 14.26
C GLY A 101 15.64 11.71 12.96
N LEU A 102 14.38 11.26 12.84
CA LEU A 102 13.54 11.50 11.67
C LEU A 102 13.21 12.99 11.46
N GLN A 103 13.04 13.75 12.54
CA GLN A 103 12.87 15.22 12.45
C GLN A 103 14.11 15.91 11.90
N ASN A 104 15.30 15.54 12.40
CA ASN A 104 16.55 16.06 11.84
C ASN A 104 16.72 15.67 10.37
N TYR A 105 16.49 14.40 10.06
CA TYR A 105 16.56 13.88 8.70
C TYR A 105 15.61 14.61 7.75
N ALA A 106 14.35 14.81 8.15
CA ALA A 106 13.36 15.55 7.39
C ALA A 106 13.80 17.00 7.13
N ARG A 107 14.37 17.66 8.14
CA ARG A 107 14.92 19.01 8.02
C ARG A 107 16.05 19.07 6.98
N VAL A 108 16.98 18.11 6.98
CA VAL A 108 18.09 18.08 6.01
C VAL A 108 17.56 17.82 4.60
N LEU A 109 16.65 16.86 4.42
CA LEU A 109 16.01 16.60 3.12
C LEU A 109 15.26 17.81 2.57
N GLN A 110 14.52 18.52 3.44
CA GLN A 110 13.75 19.71 3.06
C GLN A 110 14.64 20.86 2.57
N GLN A 111 15.91 20.92 3.01
CA GLN A 111 16.87 21.93 2.57
C GLN A 111 17.43 21.65 1.17
N GLN A 112 17.35 20.40 0.70
CA GLN A 112 17.92 19.94 -0.57
C GLN A 112 16.88 19.60 -1.63
N THR A 113 15.61 19.55 -1.24
CA THR A 113 14.51 19.12 -2.12
C THR A 113 13.34 20.09 -2.00
N GLU A 114 12.58 20.24 -3.08
CA GLU A 114 11.33 21.02 -3.08
C GLU A 114 10.15 20.23 -2.49
N ILE A 115 10.37 18.97 -2.14
CA ILE A 115 9.35 18.07 -1.59
C ILE A 115 9.04 18.50 -0.15
N ASN A 116 7.76 18.61 0.19
CA ASN A 116 7.32 18.88 1.58
C ASN A 116 7.36 17.57 2.40
N VAL A 117 8.56 17.25 2.89
CA VAL A 117 8.89 15.96 3.53
C VAL A 117 8.05 15.71 4.78
N CYS A 118 7.77 16.75 5.56
CA CYS A 118 7.06 16.62 6.83
C CYS A 118 5.56 16.37 6.65
N GLN A 119 4.97 16.79 5.52
CA GLN A 119 3.52 16.73 5.28
C GLN A 119 3.11 15.77 4.18
N MET A 120 4.07 15.10 3.52
CA MET A 120 3.76 14.10 2.50
C MET A 120 2.95 12.94 3.10
N ALA A 121 1.74 12.75 2.60
CA ALA A 121 0.91 11.61 2.95
C ALA A 121 1.63 10.32 2.55
N GLY A 122 1.70 9.36 3.48
CA GLY A 122 2.43 8.10 3.29
C GLY A 122 3.95 8.24 3.41
N GLY A 123 4.47 9.42 3.74
CA GLY A 123 5.91 9.64 3.92
C GLY A 123 6.51 8.75 5.02
N GLY A 124 5.74 8.45 6.07
CA GLY A 124 6.17 7.58 7.17
C GLY A 124 6.01 6.09 6.91
N ALA A 125 5.47 5.71 5.76
CA ALA A 125 5.30 4.32 5.39
C ALA A 125 6.65 3.59 5.43
N ALA A 126 6.61 2.36 5.95
CA ALA A 126 7.77 1.50 6.09
C ALA A 126 8.97 2.13 6.82
N GLY A 127 8.71 2.96 7.83
CA GLY A 127 9.78 3.56 8.64
C GLY A 127 10.45 4.76 7.97
N GLY A 128 9.74 5.45 7.08
CA GLY A 128 10.23 6.61 6.33
C GLY A 128 10.72 6.28 4.91
N MET A 129 10.55 5.04 4.45
CA MET A 129 10.87 4.65 3.08
C MET A 129 9.98 5.34 2.05
N GLY A 130 8.75 5.72 2.41
CA GLY A 130 7.89 6.52 1.53
C GLY A 130 8.57 7.82 1.09
N ILE A 131 9.07 8.61 2.06
CA ILE A 131 9.88 9.80 1.77
C ILE A 131 11.13 9.46 0.95
N ALA A 132 11.87 8.42 1.36
CA ALA A 132 13.11 8.06 0.69
C ALA A 132 12.87 7.70 -0.79
N ALA A 133 11.79 6.99 -1.09
CA ALA A 133 11.42 6.65 -2.45
C ALA A 133 11.03 7.88 -3.25
N ALA A 134 10.23 8.80 -2.69
CA ALA A 134 9.90 10.05 -3.35
C ALA A 134 11.13 10.91 -3.65
N VAL A 135 12.08 11.01 -2.71
CA VAL A 135 13.27 11.86 -2.86
C VAL A 135 14.33 11.21 -3.74
N PHE A 136 14.75 9.99 -3.44
CA PHE A 136 15.94 9.39 -4.07
C PHE A 136 15.62 8.57 -5.31
N LEU A 137 14.39 8.05 -5.42
CA LEU A 137 13.96 7.27 -6.58
C LEU A 137 13.10 8.09 -7.53
N ASN A 138 12.73 9.32 -7.15
CA ASN A 138 11.71 10.12 -7.83
C ASN A 138 10.43 9.29 -8.08
N ALA A 139 10.04 8.49 -7.09
CA ALA A 139 8.95 7.53 -7.21
C ALA A 139 7.59 8.18 -6.95
N ASP A 140 6.59 7.71 -7.69
CA ASP A 140 5.19 8.06 -7.43
C ASP A 140 4.63 7.17 -6.32
N ILE A 141 4.21 7.79 -5.22
CA ILE A 141 3.52 7.07 -4.14
C ILE A 141 2.03 7.04 -4.48
N LYS A 142 1.49 5.84 -4.68
CA LYS A 142 0.07 5.62 -5.03
C LYS A 142 -0.54 4.52 -4.17
N PRO A 143 -1.87 4.50 -4.00
CA PRO A 143 -2.56 3.36 -3.41
C PRO A 143 -2.20 2.08 -4.16
N GLY A 144 -1.91 1.00 -3.44
CA GLY A 144 -1.43 -0.24 -4.04
C GLY A 144 -2.43 -0.84 -5.04
N ILE A 145 -3.73 -0.69 -4.74
CA ILE A 145 -4.78 -1.14 -5.66
C ILE A 145 -4.73 -0.42 -7.00
N GLU A 146 -4.52 0.90 -7.01
CA GLU A 146 -4.50 1.69 -8.25
C GLU A 146 -3.35 1.22 -9.16
N ILE A 147 -2.17 1.01 -8.57
CA ILE A 147 -0.99 0.50 -9.29
C ILE A 147 -1.29 -0.87 -9.91
N VAL A 148 -1.85 -1.80 -9.14
CA VAL A 148 -2.15 -3.15 -9.63
C VAL A 148 -3.19 -3.10 -10.74
N LEU A 149 -4.26 -2.33 -10.59
CA LEU A 149 -5.32 -2.21 -11.60
C LEU A 149 -4.81 -1.65 -12.92
N ASN A 150 -3.92 -0.66 -12.87
CA ASN A 150 -3.27 -0.10 -14.05
C ASN A 150 -2.30 -1.11 -14.67
N ALA A 151 -1.49 -1.80 -13.86
CA ALA A 151 -0.51 -2.77 -14.33
C ALA A 151 -1.16 -3.97 -15.07
N VAL A 152 -2.34 -4.41 -14.63
CA VAL A 152 -3.10 -5.48 -15.30
C VAL A 152 -4.04 -4.97 -16.39
N ASN A 153 -4.06 -3.66 -16.67
CA ASN A 153 -4.95 -3.00 -17.62
C ASN A 153 -6.44 -3.34 -17.37
N LEU A 154 -6.89 -3.33 -16.10
CA LEU A 154 -8.23 -3.77 -15.76
C LEU A 154 -9.32 -3.00 -16.53
N ALA A 155 -9.16 -1.68 -16.69
CA ALA A 155 -10.11 -0.85 -17.42
C ALA A 155 -10.37 -1.36 -18.85
N GLN A 156 -9.32 -1.81 -19.55
CA GLN A 156 -9.45 -2.37 -20.90
C GLN A 156 -10.15 -3.73 -20.87
N ALA A 157 -9.85 -4.57 -19.88
CA ALA A 157 -10.49 -5.88 -19.74
C ALA A 157 -11.99 -5.77 -19.38
N VAL A 158 -12.36 -4.73 -18.63
CA VAL A 158 -13.76 -4.47 -18.23
C VAL A 158 -14.57 -3.81 -19.34
N GLN A 159 -13.91 -3.09 -20.25
CA GLN A 159 -14.59 -2.48 -21.40
C GLN A 159 -15.28 -3.55 -22.26
N GLY A 160 -16.61 -3.52 -22.30
CA GLY A 160 -17.43 -4.49 -23.04
C GLY A 160 -17.79 -5.76 -22.26
N ALA A 161 -17.36 -5.89 -21.00
CA ALA A 161 -17.84 -6.95 -20.13
C ALA A 161 -19.32 -6.76 -19.78
N ALA A 162 -20.07 -7.86 -19.71
CA ALA A 162 -21.48 -7.84 -19.30
C ALA A 162 -21.66 -7.89 -17.77
N LEU A 163 -20.63 -8.37 -17.07
CA LEU A 163 -20.62 -8.58 -15.62
C LEU A 163 -19.18 -8.65 -15.13
N VAL A 164 -18.89 -8.07 -13.98
CA VAL A 164 -17.63 -8.22 -13.26
C VAL A 164 -17.87 -9.01 -11.97
N ILE A 165 -17.00 -9.97 -11.69
CA ILE A 165 -16.98 -10.71 -10.42
C ILE A 165 -15.67 -10.39 -9.72
N THR A 166 -15.74 -10.00 -8.46
CA THR A 166 -14.59 -9.70 -7.60
C THR A 166 -14.75 -10.35 -6.23
N GLY A 167 -13.73 -10.29 -5.37
CA GLY A 167 -13.79 -10.91 -4.06
C GLY A 167 -12.55 -10.73 -3.21
N GLU A 168 -12.69 -11.00 -1.92
CA GLU A 168 -11.60 -11.09 -0.95
C GLU A 168 -11.99 -11.99 0.23
N GLY A 169 -11.06 -12.24 1.17
CA GLY A 169 -11.31 -13.15 2.30
C GLY A 169 -12.40 -12.65 3.25
N ARG A 170 -12.51 -11.33 3.47
CA ARG A 170 -13.54 -10.70 4.28
C ARG A 170 -13.94 -9.38 3.64
N ILE A 171 -15.22 -9.21 3.34
CA ILE A 171 -15.79 -7.92 2.94
C ILE A 171 -16.52 -7.33 4.15
N ASP A 172 -16.10 -6.16 4.60
CA ASP A 172 -16.69 -5.44 5.73
C ASP A 172 -16.60 -3.92 5.52
N SER A 173 -16.98 -3.14 6.53
CA SER A 173 -16.85 -1.67 6.50
C SER A 173 -15.41 -1.16 6.25
N GLN A 174 -14.36 -1.95 6.48
CA GLN A 174 -12.98 -1.55 6.16
C GLN A 174 -12.64 -1.77 4.69
N THR A 175 -13.36 -2.64 3.98
CA THR A 175 -13.26 -2.77 2.53
C THR A 175 -13.59 -1.43 1.84
N ALA A 176 -14.46 -0.62 2.45
CA ALA A 176 -14.73 0.79 2.10
C ALA A 176 -13.48 1.66 1.98
N GLY A 177 -12.41 1.33 2.71
CA GLY A 177 -11.14 2.05 2.73
C GLY A 177 -10.25 1.86 1.51
N GLY A 178 -10.77 1.39 0.37
CA GLY A 178 -10.01 1.30 -0.88
C GLY A 178 -9.29 -0.03 -1.12
N LYS A 179 -9.84 -1.16 -0.65
CA LYS A 179 -9.29 -2.49 -0.94
C LYS A 179 -9.62 -2.99 -2.34
N ALA A 180 -9.08 -4.15 -2.70
CA ALA A 180 -9.17 -4.71 -4.06
C ALA A 180 -10.59 -4.79 -4.65
N PRO A 181 -11.63 -5.27 -3.92
CA PRO A 181 -12.98 -5.31 -4.46
C PRO A 181 -13.53 -3.95 -4.87
N LEU A 182 -13.20 -2.89 -4.11
CA LEU A 182 -13.65 -1.55 -4.42
C LEU A 182 -12.91 -0.90 -5.58
N GLY A 183 -11.60 -1.16 -5.70
CA GLY A 183 -10.86 -0.73 -6.87
C GLY A 183 -11.46 -1.32 -8.15
N VAL A 184 -11.74 -2.63 -8.14
CA VAL A 184 -12.39 -3.32 -9.26
C VAL A 184 -13.79 -2.75 -9.54
N ALA A 185 -14.59 -2.54 -8.49
CA ALA A 185 -15.94 -1.99 -8.64
C ALA A 185 -15.94 -0.54 -9.17
N SER A 186 -14.99 0.28 -8.73
CA SER A 186 -14.82 1.66 -9.19
C SER A 186 -14.50 1.70 -10.69
N VAL A 187 -13.61 0.82 -11.17
CA VAL A 187 -13.31 0.70 -12.60
C VAL A 187 -14.55 0.23 -13.38
N ALA A 188 -15.25 -0.79 -12.90
CA ALA A 188 -16.45 -1.30 -13.57
C ALA A 188 -17.58 -0.27 -13.67
N LYS A 189 -17.77 0.55 -12.64
CA LYS A 189 -18.72 1.67 -12.65
C LYS A 189 -18.47 2.67 -13.77
N GLN A 190 -17.22 2.95 -14.12
CA GLN A 190 -16.88 3.88 -15.21
C GLN A 190 -17.43 3.41 -16.57
N PHE A 191 -17.62 2.10 -16.72
CA PHE A 191 -18.17 1.47 -17.93
C PHE A 191 -19.64 1.04 -17.77
N ASN A 192 -20.28 1.38 -16.65
CA ASN A 192 -21.64 0.95 -16.29
C ASN A 192 -21.82 -0.58 -16.32
N VAL A 193 -20.79 -1.34 -15.93
CA VAL A 193 -20.83 -2.80 -15.87
C VAL A 193 -21.22 -3.23 -14.45
N PRO A 194 -22.23 -4.10 -14.27
CA PRO A 194 -22.63 -4.57 -12.95
C PRO A 194 -21.55 -5.43 -12.30
N VAL A 195 -21.47 -5.37 -10.98
CA VAL A 195 -20.41 -5.99 -10.18
C VAL A 195 -21.01 -6.88 -9.08
N ILE A 196 -20.52 -8.12 -9.00
CA ILE A 196 -20.83 -9.04 -7.91
C ILE A 196 -19.56 -9.31 -7.09
N GLY A 197 -19.64 -9.05 -5.79
CA GLY A 197 -18.62 -9.41 -4.81
C GLY A 197 -18.88 -10.79 -4.22
N ILE A 198 -17.86 -11.64 -4.18
CA ILE A 198 -17.89 -12.95 -3.51
C ILE A 198 -16.82 -12.97 -2.42
N ALA A 199 -17.23 -13.07 -1.16
CA ALA A 199 -16.34 -12.99 -0.01
C ALA A 199 -16.22 -14.31 0.75
N GLY A 200 -15.07 -14.54 1.37
CA GLY A 200 -14.92 -15.61 2.35
C GLY A 200 -15.92 -15.49 3.50
N VAL A 201 -16.09 -14.28 4.03
CA VAL A 201 -17.11 -13.92 5.01
C VAL A 201 -17.54 -12.46 4.83
N LEU A 202 -18.80 -12.15 5.18
CA LEU A 202 -19.29 -10.79 5.27
C LEU A 202 -19.24 -10.33 6.72
N GLY A 203 -18.59 -9.20 6.96
CA GLY A 203 -18.50 -8.58 8.29
C GLY A 203 -19.51 -7.45 8.47
N ASP A 204 -19.39 -6.76 9.60
CA ASP A 204 -20.30 -5.67 9.96
C ASP A 204 -20.19 -4.50 8.99
N GLY A 205 -21.35 -3.97 8.58
CA GLY A 205 -21.46 -2.82 7.69
C GLY A 205 -21.10 -3.11 6.23
N VAL A 206 -21.17 -4.38 5.81
CA VAL A 206 -20.92 -4.81 4.42
C VAL A 206 -21.75 -4.02 3.40
N GLU A 207 -22.94 -3.56 3.76
CA GLU A 207 -23.88 -2.84 2.90
C GLU A 207 -23.28 -1.55 2.31
N VAL A 208 -22.25 -0.99 2.96
CA VAL A 208 -21.55 0.20 2.48
C VAL A 208 -20.94 -0.01 1.09
N VAL A 209 -20.57 -1.23 0.73
CA VAL A 209 -19.95 -1.55 -0.58
C VAL A 209 -20.86 -1.25 -1.76
N HIS A 210 -22.18 -1.23 -1.55
CA HIS A 210 -23.15 -0.86 -2.57
C HIS A 210 -22.99 0.60 -3.03
N GLN A 211 -22.65 1.49 -2.10
CA GLN A 211 -22.37 2.90 -2.41
C GLN A 211 -21.12 3.03 -3.29
N TYR A 212 -20.17 2.10 -3.13
CA TYR A 212 -18.91 2.05 -3.88
C TYR A 212 -18.97 1.18 -5.15
N GLY A 213 -20.12 0.59 -5.48
CA GLY A 213 -20.42 0.02 -6.80
C GLY A 213 -20.35 -1.47 -6.92
N ILE A 214 -20.37 -2.17 -5.80
CA ILE A 214 -20.72 -3.59 -5.80
C ILE A 214 -22.24 -3.70 -5.78
N ASP A 215 -22.86 -4.25 -6.82
CA ASP A 215 -24.33 -4.35 -6.92
C ASP A 215 -24.90 -5.47 -6.05
N ALA A 216 -24.16 -6.57 -5.89
CA ALA A 216 -24.53 -7.67 -5.00
C ALA A 216 -23.30 -8.27 -4.32
N VAL A 217 -23.48 -8.75 -3.09
CA VAL A 217 -22.40 -9.38 -2.31
C VAL A 217 -22.85 -10.70 -1.71
N PHE A 218 -22.00 -11.72 -1.78
CA PHE A 218 -22.30 -13.07 -1.28
C PHE A 218 -21.16 -13.59 -0.41
N SER A 219 -21.50 -14.26 0.70
CA SER A 219 -20.56 -15.10 1.46
C SER A 219 -20.47 -16.47 0.80
N ILE A 220 -19.26 -17.05 0.75
CA ILE A 220 -19.09 -18.43 0.26
C ILE A 220 -19.48 -19.49 1.31
N LEU A 221 -19.68 -19.11 2.57
CA LEU A 221 -19.93 -20.07 3.65
C LEU A 221 -21.30 -20.74 3.52
N PRO A 222 -21.36 -22.08 3.37
CA PRO A 222 -22.64 -22.78 3.31
C PRO A 222 -23.25 -23.03 4.70
N ARG A 223 -22.43 -23.02 5.75
CA ARG A 223 -22.80 -23.25 7.15
C ARG A 223 -21.71 -22.70 8.07
N LEU A 224 -22.02 -22.58 9.36
CA LEU A 224 -21.01 -22.32 10.39
C LEU A 224 -20.10 -23.55 10.54
N ALA A 225 -18.78 -23.33 10.54
CA ALA A 225 -17.76 -24.36 10.72
C ALA A 225 -16.48 -23.75 11.33
N PRO A 226 -15.60 -24.56 11.95
CA PRO A 226 -14.30 -24.09 12.44
C PRO A 226 -13.46 -23.47 11.32
N LEU A 227 -12.65 -22.46 11.65
CA LEU A 227 -11.85 -21.71 10.66
C LEU A 227 -10.98 -22.61 9.77
N ALA A 228 -10.34 -23.64 10.36
CA ALA A 228 -9.52 -24.58 9.62
C ALA A 228 -10.31 -25.36 8.54
N GLU A 229 -11.54 -25.77 8.85
CA GLU A 229 -12.41 -26.48 7.89
C GLU A 229 -12.88 -25.55 6.77
N VAL A 230 -13.23 -24.31 7.14
CA VAL A 230 -13.64 -23.26 6.19
C VAL A 230 -12.53 -22.96 5.19
N LEU A 231 -11.30 -22.75 5.68
CA LEU A 231 -10.14 -22.46 4.84
C LEU A 231 -9.80 -23.66 3.94
N ALA A 232 -9.84 -24.88 4.49
CA ALA A 232 -9.60 -26.11 3.72
C ALA A 232 -10.66 -26.34 2.62
N SER A 233 -11.90 -25.90 2.85
CA SER A 233 -13.02 -26.05 1.90
C SER A 233 -13.25 -24.81 1.02
N GLY A 234 -12.36 -23.81 1.08
CA GLY A 234 -12.55 -22.50 0.46
C GLY A 234 -12.82 -22.57 -1.05
N GLU A 235 -12.06 -23.40 -1.78
CA GLU A 235 -12.23 -23.60 -3.22
C GLU A 235 -13.62 -24.18 -3.56
N THR A 236 -14.01 -25.28 -2.90
CA THR A 236 -15.31 -25.93 -3.09
C THR A 236 -16.47 -24.98 -2.76
N ASN A 237 -16.35 -24.23 -1.67
CA ASN A 237 -17.35 -23.26 -1.23
C ASN A 237 -17.49 -22.10 -2.24
N LEU A 238 -16.36 -21.58 -2.74
CA LEU A 238 -16.33 -20.55 -3.77
C LEU A 238 -16.99 -21.04 -5.07
N PHE A 239 -16.61 -22.23 -5.54
CA PHE A 239 -17.20 -22.83 -6.73
C PHE A 239 -18.72 -22.99 -6.62
N ASN A 240 -19.20 -23.57 -5.51
CA ASN A 240 -20.63 -23.80 -5.29
C ASN A 240 -21.41 -22.47 -5.24
N SER A 241 -20.85 -21.46 -4.59
CA SER A 241 -21.46 -20.13 -4.48
C SER A 241 -21.51 -19.44 -5.84
N ALA A 242 -20.41 -19.41 -6.58
CA ALA A 242 -20.35 -18.85 -7.93
C ALA A 242 -21.33 -19.56 -8.89
N ARG A 243 -21.41 -20.89 -8.84
CA ARG A 243 -22.38 -21.68 -9.61
C ARG A 243 -23.82 -21.27 -9.30
N ASN A 244 -24.17 -21.14 -8.03
CA ASN A 244 -25.52 -20.77 -7.62
C ASN A 244 -25.88 -19.33 -8.04
N ILE A 245 -24.93 -18.38 -7.93
CA ILE A 245 -25.09 -17.02 -8.42
C ILE A 245 -25.37 -17.02 -9.93
N ALA A 246 -24.57 -17.76 -10.71
CA ALA A 246 -24.78 -17.88 -12.15
C ALA A 246 -26.14 -18.50 -12.51
N CYS A 247 -26.59 -19.53 -11.76
CA CYS A 247 -27.92 -20.09 -11.91
C CYS A 247 -29.02 -19.06 -11.63
N ALA A 248 -28.88 -18.25 -10.58
CA ALA A 248 -29.84 -17.20 -10.25
C ALA A 248 -29.92 -16.12 -11.33
N ILE A 249 -28.78 -15.68 -11.88
CA ILE A 249 -28.73 -14.74 -13.01
C ILE A 249 -29.44 -15.32 -14.23
N LYS A 250 -29.17 -16.59 -14.57
CA LYS A 250 -29.82 -17.26 -15.70
C LYS A 250 -31.34 -17.33 -15.55
N ILE A 251 -31.83 -17.57 -14.34
CA ILE A 251 -33.26 -17.53 -14.03
C ILE A 251 -33.79 -16.11 -14.24
N GLY A 252 -33.10 -15.10 -13.71
CA GLY A 252 -33.48 -13.69 -13.84
C GLY A 252 -33.53 -13.18 -15.28
N GLN A 253 -32.76 -13.75 -16.21
CA GLN A 253 -32.83 -13.42 -17.65
C GLN A 253 -34.11 -13.94 -18.33
N GLY A 254 -34.80 -14.91 -17.73
CA GLY A 254 -36.02 -15.51 -18.26
C GLY A 254 -37.32 -14.98 -17.64
N ILE A 255 -37.22 -14.02 -16.70
CA ILE A 255 -38.34 -13.33 -16.06
C ILE A 255 -38.46 -11.94 -16.69
#